data_AF-A0A2V8UEZ8-F1
#
_entry.id   AF-A0A2V8UEZ8-F1
#
_cell.length_a   1.000
_cell.length_b   1.000
_cell.length_c   1.000
_cell.angle_alpha   90.00
_cell.angle_beta   90.00
_cell.angle_gamma   90.00
#
_symmetry.space_group_name_H-M   'P 1'
#
loop_
_entity.id
_entity.type
_entity.pdbx_description
1 polymer ?
#
loop_
_entity_poly.entity_id
_entity_poly.type
_entity_poly.pdbx_seq_one_letter_code
_entity_poly.pdbx_strand_id
1 'polypeptide(L)'
;MHPLRRSSTILLLLLAASITTFAQFDTDGAQVISYFPQLADGGGASQQWVTTFTFVNPHLALTSYGTVWLHDNNGAPLSIDFGAGPVSSFKFNVPPQGTVQFVSTGASPYLVIGWAIVTSTLPLEGVVQFRFSAGGVPQQGVAAQATAASSTFRSPATASTGIAVANPYISSINVYLSALDTRGTPIANATVTLPALGHQSFNANQIFPAIASTFRGTIVLTSDGTNNFLAWTLSAEGGVLASYPPSGLGWPVSQYQRIWKVWEKVLNAVGQLGAGSGGTITLGAPPKLIIDYTTGQINSFALPTQNEVHIFMNLAELISDSESELGFVVAHEVSHIIQYQNSHLILNQSNAEWDADELGMWISLLAGYDPYAAAGALAKLSMASGTAGLVDQNFDSILATLGIDPHGSFNQRIANVFGTMKTVCALPSAQSACAQYKSVVHPHLPNGAPLSLPNPPQVIKEQPVRHDD
;
A
#
# COMPACT_ATOMS: atom_id res chain seq x y z
N MET A 1 -19.19 -35.68 -17.22
CA MET A 1 -19.84 -34.76 -16.26
C MET A 1 -19.42 -35.17 -14.86
N HIS A 2 -18.44 -34.47 -14.28
CA HIS A 2 -17.87 -34.83 -12.97
C HIS A 2 -18.72 -34.25 -11.82
N PRO A 3 -19.11 -35.07 -10.82
CA PRO A 3 -19.98 -34.66 -9.71
C PRO A 3 -19.31 -33.71 -8.69
N LEU A 4 -18.03 -33.38 -8.85
CA LEU A 4 -17.24 -32.55 -7.93
C LEU A 4 -17.26 -31.04 -8.21
N ARG A 5 -17.74 -30.60 -9.39
CA ARG A 5 -17.89 -29.16 -9.69
C ARG A 5 -18.91 -28.45 -8.79
N ARG A 6 -19.85 -29.18 -8.16
CA ARG A 6 -20.94 -28.59 -7.37
C ARG A 6 -20.47 -27.98 -6.04
N SER A 7 -19.49 -28.56 -5.36
CA SER A 7 -18.99 -28.04 -4.08
C SER A 7 -18.20 -26.74 -4.27
N SER A 8 -17.33 -26.69 -5.27
CA SER A 8 -16.60 -25.46 -5.64
C SER A 8 -17.58 -24.38 -6.07
N THR A 9 -18.62 -24.71 -6.85
CA THR A 9 -19.64 -23.75 -7.27
C THR A 9 -20.41 -23.14 -6.09
N ILE A 10 -20.80 -23.92 -5.08
CA ILE A 10 -21.52 -23.41 -3.88
C ILE A 10 -20.62 -22.51 -3.03
N LEU A 11 -19.34 -22.84 -2.89
CA LEU A 11 -18.40 -22.00 -2.19
C LEU A 11 -18.16 -20.69 -2.95
N LEU A 12 -18.00 -20.77 -4.27
CA LEU A 12 -17.86 -19.64 -5.18
C LEU A 12 -19.11 -18.73 -5.20
N LEU A 13 -20.31 -19.31 -4.97
CA LEU A 13 -21.57 -18.57 -4.81
C LEU A 13 -21.60 -17.75 -3.53
N LEU A 14 -21.15 -18.34 -2.41
CA LEU A 14 -21.05 -17.66 -1.11
C LEU A 14 -20.03 -16.52 -1.20
N LEU A 15 -18.88 -16.79 -1.81
CA LEU A 15 -17.83 -15.82 -2.16
C LEU A 15 -18.36 -14.66 -2.99
N ALA A 16 -19.13 -14.94 -4.06
CA ALA A 16 -19.63 -13.92 -4.95
C ALA A 16 -20.61 -12.94 -4.29
N ALA A 17 -21.45 -13.45 -3.38
CA ALA A 17 -22.40 -12.64 -2.62
C ALA A 17 -21.71 -11.67 -1.63
N SER A 18 -20.48 -11.98 -1.20
CA SER A 18 -19.71 -11.14 -0.27
C SER A 18 -18.88 -10.04 -0.94
N ILE A 19 -18.60 -10.12 -2.24
CA ILE A 19 -17.65 -9.22 -2.92
C ILE A 19 -18.06 -7.74 -2.83
N THR A 20 -19.34 -7.43 -3.01
CA THR A 20 -19.79 -6.04 -3.05
C THR A 20 -19.94 -5.39 -1.67
N THR A 21 -20.01 -6.20 -0.61
CA THR A 21 -20.12 -5.72 0.77
C THR A 21 -18.78 -5.68 1.51
N PHE A 22 -17.75 -6.38 1.00
CA PHE A 22 -16.49 -6.58 1.73
C PHE A 22 -15.21 -6.19 0.97
N ALA A 23 -15.28 -5.77 -0.30
CA ALA A 23 -14.09 -5.31 -1.01
C ALA A 23 -13.40 -4.14 -0.26
N GLN A 24 -12.12 -4.32 0.07
CA GLN A 24 -11.30 -3.34 0.80
C GLN A 24 -10.82 -2.22 -0.12
N PHE A 25 -11.73 -1.31 -0.47
CA PHE A 25 -11.36 -0.08 -1.16
C PHE A 25 -10.76 0.91 -0.16
N ASP A 26 -9.57 1.38 -0.48
CA ASP A 26 -8.85 2.37 0.31
C ASP A 26 -8.80 3.70 -0.44
N THR A 27 -8.70 4.80 0.30
CA THR A 27 -8.37 6.10 -0.27
C THR A 27 -6.88 6.18 -0.60
N ASP A 28 -6.50 7.07 -1.51
CA ASP A 28 -5.13 7.20 -2.04
C ASP A 28 -4.07 7.44 -0.93
N GLY A 29 -4.47 8.10 0.16
CA GLY A 29 -3.61 8.38 1.33
C GLY A 29 -3.57 7.29 2.40
N ALA A 30 -4.36 6.22 2.27
CA ALA A 30 -4.44 5.18 3.29
C ALA A 30 -3.32 4.14 3.16
N GLN A 31 -2.62 3.89 4.27
CA GLN A 31 -1.43 3.04 4.33
C GLN A 31 -1.44 2.18 5.59
N VAL A 32 -0.81 1.00 5.51
CA VAL A 32 -0.57 0.18 6.71
C VAL A 32 0.71 0.58 7.42
N ILE A 33 1.64 1.23 6.71
CA ILE A 33 2.82 1.91 7.26
C ILE A 33 2.73 3.38 6.88
N SER A 34 2.45 4.24 7.86
CA SER A 34 2.40 5.69 7.69
C SER A 34 3.62 6.34 8.33
N TYR A 35 4.25 7.27 7.60
CA TYR A 35 5.36 8.05 8.10
C TYR A 35 4.99 9.50 8.29
N PHE A 36 5.41 10.07 9.42
CA PHE A 36 5.26 11.48 9.74
C PHE A 36 6.68 12.06 10.00
N PRO A 37 7.37 12.55 8.96
CA PRO A 37 8.76 12.98 8.99
C PRO A 37 9.10 14.13 9.95
N GLN A 38 8.10 14.78 10.54
CA GLN A 38 8.30 15.86 11.50
C GLN A 38 7.28 15.70 12.62
N LEU A 39 7.67 16.06 13.84
CA LEU A 39 6.77 16.41 14.93
C LEU A 39 7.46 17.30 15.96
N ALA A 40 6.66 17.98 16.79
CA ALA A 40 7.18 18.85 17.84
C ALA A 40 6.26 18.90 19.07
N ASP A 41 6.86 18.95 20.26
CA ASP A 41 6.14 19.13 21.52
C ASP A 41 6.91 20.04 22.47
N GLY A 42 6.18 20.82 23.26
CA GLY A 42 6.73 21.65 24.33
C GLY A 42 7.39 22.94 23.83
N GLY A 43 8.28 23.48 24.68
CA GLY A 43 8.93 24.78 24.49
C GLY A 43 8.48 25.82 25.51
N GLY A 44 9.12 26.99 25.48
CA GLY A 44 8.86 28.07 26.43
C GLY A 44 7.56 28.83 26.16
N ALA A 45 7.18 29.73 27.06
CA ALA A 45 5.95 30.54 26.91
C ALA A 45 5.89 31.36 25.61
N SER A 46 7.05 31.74 25.03
CA SER A 46 7.13 32.44 23.75
C SER A 46 6.98 31.54 22.53
N GLN A 47 7.18 30.22 22.69
CA GLN A 47 7.10 29.24 21.63
C GLN A 47 6.78 27.86 22.20
N GLN A 48 5.49 27.52 22.19
CA GLN A 48 4.99 26.22 22.60
C GLN A 48 4.40 25.49 21.38
N TRP A 49 4.80 24.23 21.22
CA TRP A 49 4.33 23.35 20.16
C TRP A 49 3.48 22.22 20.72
N VAL A 50 2.43 21.88 19.97
CA VAL A 50 1.56 20.72 20.21
C VAL A 50 1.44 19.94 18.91
N THR A 51 1.56 18.62 19.01
CA THR A 51 1.33 17.67 17.92
C THR A 51 -0.02 16.99 18.09
N THR A 52 -0.81 16.87 17.02
CA THR A 52 -2.04 16.08 16.99
C THR A 52 -1.95 15.05 15.88
N PHE A 53 -1.99 13.76 16.22
CA PHE A 53 -2.21 12.69 15.24
C PHE A 53 -3.70 12.44 15.07
N THR A 54 -4.15 12.30 13.83
CA THR A 54 -5.51 11.89 13.48
C THR A 54 -5.43 10.70 12.54
N PHE A 55 -6.17 9.64 12.86
CA PHE A 55 -6.26 8.45 12.03
C PHE A 55 -7.71 8.16 11.67
N VAL A 56 -7.97 7.92 10.38
CA VAL A 56 -9.28 7.54 9.85
C VAL A 56 -9.19 6.13 9.28
N ASN A 57 -10.15 5.29 9.65
CA ASN A 57 -10.27 3.94 9.10
C ASN A 57 -11.33 3.92 8.00
N PRO A 58 -10.94 3.90 6.71
CA PRO A 58 -11.90 3.88 5.60
C PRO A 58 -12.62 2.54 5.48
N HIS A 59 -12.14 1.48 6.15
CA HIS A 59 -12.70 0.15 6.02
C HIS A 59 -14.13 0.10 6.60
N LEU A 60 -15.07 -0.49 5.85
CA LEU A 60 -16.50 -0.50 6.17
C LEU A 60 -16.88 -1.33 7.40
N ALA A 61 -16.21 -2.47 7.61
CA ALA A 61 -16.60 -3.45 8.64
C ALA A 61 -15.55 -3.85 9.69
N LEU A 62 -14.25 -3.64 9.45
CA LEU A 62 -13.17 -4.12 10.32
C LEU A 62 -12.52 -2.99 11.11
N THR A 63 -12.23 -3.24 12.38
CA THR A 63 -11.44 -2.35 13.25
C THR A 63 -9.96 -2.48 12.89
N SER A 64 -9.28 -1.36 12.70
CA SER A 64 -7.82 -1.34 12.53
C SER A 64 -7.14 -1.26 13.88
N TYR A 65 -6.07 -2.02 14.08
CA TYR A 65 -5.21 -1.93 15.25
C TYR A 65 -3.86 -1.35 14.83
N GLY A 66 -3.43 -0.29 15.51
CA GLY A 66 -2.21 0.43 15.16
C GLY A 66 -1.24 0.56 16.31
N THR A 67 0.03 0.79 15.98
CA THR A 67 1.07 1.17 16.93
C THR A 67 1.83 2.38 16.38
N VAL A 68 2.03 3.39 17.22
CA VAL A 68 2.86 4.55 16.92
C VAL A 68 4.22 4.36 17.59
N TRP A 69 5.31 4.68 16.90
CA TRP A 69 6.65 4.83 17.48
C TRP A 69 7.19 6.21 17.17
N LEU A 70 7.78 6.84 18.18
CA LEU A 70 8.31 8.20 18.15
C LEU A 70 9.83 8.16 18.29
N HIS A 71 10.52 8.84 17.38
CA HIS A 71 11.97 8.88 17.33
C HIS A 71 12.47 10.32 17.35
N ASP A 72 13.54 10.58 18.11
CA ASP A 72 14.20 11.88 18.15
C ASP A 72 15.17 12.05 16.96
N ASN A 73 15.86 13.20 16.92
CA ASN A 73 16.82 13.50 15.85
C ASN A 73 17.98 12.50 15.76
N ASN A 74 18.34 11.83 16.85
CA ASN A 74 19.42 10.84 16.91
C ASN A 74 18.92 9.40 16.70
N GLY A 75 17.60 9.23 16.54
CA GLY A 75 16.93 7.94 16.39
C GLY A 75 16.61 7.22 17.70
N ALA A 76 16.87 7.87 18.85
CA ALA A 76 16.46 7.33 20.14
C ALA A 76 14.94 7.49 20.34
N PRO A 77 14.30 6.65 21.17
CA PRO A 77 12.87 6.78 21.47
C PRO A 77 12.54 8.15 22.07
N LEU A 78 11.65 8.91 21.43
CA LEU A 78 11.24 10.24 21.87
C LEU A 78 10.00 10.17 22.76
N SER A 79 10.11 10.61 24.01
CA SER A 79 8.97 10.58 24.95
C SER A 79 8.11 11.84 24.83
N ILE A 80 6.83 11.67 24.52
CA ILE A 80 5.82 12.74 24.46
C ILE A 80 4.57 12.30 25.24
N ASP A 81 3.97 13.22 25.99
CA ASP A 81 2.74 12.94 26.75
C ASP A 81 1.50 13.32 25.95
N PHE A 82 0.61 12.34 25.74
CA PHE A 82 -0.69 12.49 25.07
C PHE A 82 -1.88 12.45 26.05
N GLY A 83 -1.64 12.72 27.34
CA GLY A 83 -2.63 12.80 28.41
C GLY A 83 -2.58 11.65 29.44
N ALA A 84 -1.70 10.67 29.25
CA ALA A 84 -1.55 9.50 30.12
C ALA A 84 -0.11 9.32 30.64
N GLY A 85 0.70 10.37 30.54
CA GLY A 85 2.13 10.36 30.84
C GLY A 85 3.00 10.23 29.59
N PRO A 86 4.29 10.56 29.68
CA PRO A 86 5.22 10.52 28.55
C PRO A 86 5.43 9.08 28.04
N VAL A 87 5.26 8.88 26.74
CA VAL A 87 5.49 7.61 26.04
C VAL A 87 6.26 7.84 24.74
N SER A 88 7.06 6.86 24.34
CA SER A 88 7.72 6.84 23.02
C SER A 88 7.08 5.86 22.03
N SER A 89 6.12 5.07 22.49
CA SER A 89 5.25 4.27 21.66
C SER A 89 3.92 4.01 22.36
N PHE A 90 2.85 3.85 21.59
CA PHE A 90 1.55 3.47 22.12
C PHE A 90 0.73 2.72 21.07
N LYS A 91 -0.18 1.88 21.55
CA LYS A 91 -1.13 1.14 20.72
C LYS A 91 -2.47 1.86 20.69
N PHE A 92 -3.17 1.72 19.58
CA PHE A 92 -4.52 2.24 19.40
C PHE A 92 -5.36 1.33 18.53
N ASN A 93 -6.66 1.58 18.49
CA ASN A 93 -7.55 0.99 17.52
C ASN A 93 -8.44 2.08 16.91
N VAL A 94 -8.86 1.88 15.66
CA VAL A 94 -9.76 2.75 14.94
C VAL A 94 -10.95 1.93 14.48
N PRO A 95 -12.16 2.17 15.03
CA PRO A 95 -13.37 1.48 14.60
C PRO A 95 -13.60 1.59 13.08
N PRO A 96 -14.37 0.69 12.46
CA PRO A 96 -14.73 0.80 11.04
C PRO A 96 -15.39 2.16 10.76
N GLN A 97 -15.00 2.83 9.68
CA GLN A 97 -15.45 4.19 9.33
C GLN A 97 -15.25 5.24 10.44
N GLY A 98 -14.41 4.92 11.43
CA GLY A 98 -14.17 5.72 12.61
C GLY A 98 -12.97 6.65 12.47
N THR A 99 -12.83 7.53 13.45
CA THR A 99 -11.68 8.44 13.58
C THR A 99 -11.21 8.47 15.02
N VAL A 100 -9.89 8.48 15.23
CA VAL A 100 -9.28 8.70 16.54
C VAL A 100 -8.26 9.84 16.47
N GLN A 101 -8.08 10.54 17.59
CA GLN A 101 -7.12 11.64 17.70
C GLN A 101 -6.27 11.49 18.95
N PHE A 102 -4.98 11.81 18.82
CA PHE A 102 -4.01 11.86 19.91
C PHE A 102 -3.36 13.24 19.92
N VAL A 103 -3.66 14.03 20.95
CA VAL A 103 -3.16 15.40 21.11
C VAL A 103 -2.09 15.40 22.20
N SER A 104 -0.89 15.86 21.86
CA SER A 104 0.16 16.02 22.85
C SER A 104 -0.19 17.16 23.82
N THR A 105 0.24 17.04 25.06
CA THR A 105 -0.04 18.04 26.10
C THR A 105 0.74 19.34 25.90
N GLY A 106 1.79 19.35 25.05
CA GLY A 106 2.69 20.49 24.91
C GLY A 106 3.51 20.74 26.17
N ALA A 107 3.62 19.73 27.04
CA ALA A 107 4.21 19.87 28.38
C ALA A 107 5.68 19.43 28.46
N SER A 108 6.31 19.05 27.34
CA SER A 108 7.75 18.78 27.33
C SER A 108 8.52 20.00 27.87
N PRO A 109 9.47 19.79 28.81
CA PRO A 109 10.15 20.90 29.52
C PRO A 109 11.00 21.77 28.60
N TYR A 110 11.39 21.22 27.45
CA TYR A 110 12.05 21.90 26.35
C TYR A 110 11.36 21.54 25.05
N LEU A 111 11.60 22.32 23.99
CA LEU A 111 11.13 21.97 22.66
C LEU A 111 11.81 20.68 22.22
N VAL A 112 11.02 19.63 22.03
CA VAL A 112 11.48 18.37 21.44
C VAL A 112 10.96 18.25 20.02
N ILE A 113 11.79 17.70 19.14
CA ILE A 113 11.52 17.53 17.72
C ILE A 113 11.92 16.11 17.34
N GLY A 114 11.17 15.51 16.41
CA GLY A 114 11.42 14.17 15.95
C GLY A 114 10.53 13.80 14.78
N TRP A 115 10.28 12.51 14.63
CA TRP A 115 9.38 11.95 13.62
C TRP A 115 8.65 10.72 14.18
N ALA A 116 7.65 10.24 13.45
CA ALA A 116 6.90 9.06 13.83
C ALA A 116 6.73 8.07 12.67
N ILE A 117 6.74 6.79 13.02
CA ILE A 117 6.25 5.69 12.19
C ILE A 117 5.01 5.10 12.85
N VAL A 118 4.02 4.78 12.02
CA VAL A 118 2.81 4.09 12.46
C VAL A 118 2.65 2.84 11.61
N THR A 119 2.46 1.69 12.25
CA THR A 119 2.01 0.48 11.58
C THR A 119 0.59 0.14 12.00
N SER A 120 -0.17 -0.50 11.11
CA SER A 120 -1.56 -0.84 11.35
C SER A 120 -2.00 -2.10 10.61
N THR A 121 -3.00 -2.79 11.13
CA THR A 121 -3.54 -4.03 10.55
C THR A 121 -4.49 -3.78 9.38
N LEU A 122 -4.88 -2.54 9.10
CA LEU A 122 -5.67 -2.13 7.94
C LEU A 122 -5.13 -0.79 7.44
N PRO A 123 -5.21 -0.48 6.13
CA PRO A 123 -4.83 0.83 5.62
C PRO A 123 -5.58 1.95 6.35
N LEU A 124 -4.84 2.86 6.99
CA LEU A 124 -5.37 4.03 7.67
C LEU A 124 -4.97 5.30 6.92
N GLU A 125 -5.89 6.26 6.81
CA GLU A 125 -5.48 7.63 6.51
C GLU A 125 -4.86 8.24 7.77
N GLY A 126 -3.70 8.85 7.61
CA GLY A 126 -2.97 9.48 8.69
C GLY A 126 -2.70 10.95 8.42
N VAL A 127 -3.08 11.81 9.35
CA VAL A 127 -2.75 13.24 9.33
C VAL A 127 -2.09 13.62 10.64
N VAL A 128 -1.04 14.42 10.57
CA VAL A 128 -0.48 15.10 11.75
C VAL A 128 -0.70 16.59 11.63
N GLN A 129 -1.03 17.24 12.74
CA GLN A 129 -1.14 18.68 12.84
C GLN A 129 -0.16 19.20 13.90
N PHE A 130 0.61 20.23 13.54
CA PHE A 130 1.45 20.98 14.47
C PHE A 130 0.82 22.33 14.72
N ARG A 131 0.70 22.70 15.99
CA ARG A 131 0.19 24.01 16.40
C ARG A 131 1.24 24.75 17.21
N PHE A 132 1.56 25.95 16.74
CA PHE A 132 2.41 26.90 17.44
C PHE A 132 1.54 27.87 18.25
N SER A 133 1.90 28.04 19.52
CA SER A 133 1.27 28.99 20.44
C SER A 133 2.33 29.89 21.09
N ALA A 134 1.97 31.15 21.31
CA ALA A 134 2.78 32.13 22.02
C ALA A 134 1.93 32.77 23.12
N GLY A 135 2.44 32.82 24.35
CA GLY A 135 1.70 33.30 25.52
C GLY A 135 0.43 32.52 25.82
N GLY A 136 0.38 31.23 25.45
CA GLY A 136 -0.83 30.39 25.55
C GLY A 136 -1.88 30.64 24.47
N VAL A 137 -1.63 31.55 23.52
CA VAL A 137 -2.54 31.86 22.40
C VAL A 137 -2.05 31.14 21.14
N PRO A 138 -2.88 30.26 20.53
CA PRO A 138 -2.57 29.68 19.23
C PRO A 138 -2.34 30.77 18.18
N GLN A 139 -1.20 30.70 17.51
CA GLN A 139 -0.84 31.67 16.47
C GLN A 139 -0.98 31.05 15.08
N GLN A 140 -0.49 29.81 14.93
CA GLN A 140 -0.40 29.14 13.63
C GLN A 140 -0.55 27.64 13.80
N GLY A 141 -0.96 26.97 12.73
CA GLY A 141 -0.89 25.53 12.64
C GLY A 141 -0.88 25.05 11.20
N VAL A 142 -0.39 23.83 11.02
CA VAL A 142 -0.33 23.18 9.71
C VAL A 142 -0.63 21.71 9.89
N ALA A 143 -1.44 21.17 9.00
CA ALA A 143 -1.70 19.74 8.89
C ALA A 143 -0.91 19.18 7.69
N ALA A 144 -0.34 17.99 7.85
CA ALA A 144 0.34 17.27 6.78
C ALA A 144 -0.12 15.80 6.80
N GLN A 145 -0.41 15.27 5.62
CA GLN A 145 -0.71 13.85 5.45
C GLN A 145 0.56 13.01 5.56
N ALA A 146 0.42 11.77 6.03
CA ALA A 146 1.48 10.79 6.01
C ALA A 146 2.12 10.67 4.62
N THR A 147 3.42 10.37 4.57
CA THR A 147 4.15 10.16 3.31
C THR A 147 4.63 8.72 3.17
N ALA A 148 4.83 8.28 1.93
CA ALA A 148 5.61 7.08 1.64
C ALA A 148 7.12 7.37 1.71
N ALA A 149 7.92 6.33 1.91
CA ALA A 149 9.36 6.38 1.75
C ALA A 149 9.71 6.43 0.26
N SER A 150 10.72 7.21 -0.10
CA SER A 150 11.16 7.34 -1.50
C SER A 150 12.66 7.53 -1.61
N SER A 151 13.23 7.15 -2.75
CA SER A 151 14.63 7.38 -3.11
C SER A 151 14.86 8.75 -3.74
N THR A 152 13.79 9.45 -4.15
CA THR A 152 13.85 10.82 -4.66
C THR A 152 12.61 11.59 -4.23
N PHE A 153 12.80 12.87 -3.89
CA PHE A 153 11.73 13.77 -3.51
C PHE A 153 11.97 15.15 -4.16
N ARG A 154 10.92 15.79 -4.68
CA ARG A 154 11.03 17.07 -5.38
C ARG A 154 9.90 18.02 -4.96
N SER A 155 10.23 19.17 -4.39
CA SER A 155 9.20 20.10 -3.92
C SER A 155 9.49 21.56 -4.32
N PRO A 156 8.46 22.38 -4.59
CA PRO A 156 8.61 23.82 -4.70
C PRO A 156 9.27 24.41 -3.46
N ALA A 157 10.08 25.44 -3.64
CA ALA A 157 10.79 26.04 -2.52
C ALA A 157 11.06 27.54 -2.68
N THR A 158 10.96 28.21 -1.55
CA THR A 158 11.54 29.53 -1.24
C THR A 158 12.70 29.38 -0.25
N ALA A 159 13.43 30.46 0.02
CA ALA A 159 14.51 30.47 1.01
C ALA A 159 14.05 30.09 2.44
N SER A 160 12.77 30.29 2.76
CA SER A 160 12.19 29.99 4.08
C SER A 160 11.44 28.66 4.13
N THR A 161 11.53 27.83 3.08
CA THR A 161 10.88 26.50 3.06
C THR A 161 11.43 25.64 4.16
N GLY A 162 10.57 25.13 5.05
CA GLY A 162 10.94 24.11 6.02
C GLY A 162 11.05 22.76 5.35
N ILE A 163 12.07 22.00 5.70
CA ILE A 163 12.40 20.68 5.16
C ILE A 163 12.61 19.77 6.36
N ALA A 164 11.96 18.61 6.37
CA ALA A 164 12.19 17.56 7.36
C ALA A 164 12.54 16.27 6.64
N VAL A 165 13.58 15.59 7.11
CA VAL A 165 14.06 14.31 6.57
C VAL A 165 14.29 13.30 7.68
N ALA A 166 13.86 12.06 7.48
CA ALA A 166 14.06 10.98 8.44
C ALA A 166 14.51 9.69 7.76
N ASN A 167 15.26 8.90 8.52
CA ASN A 167 15.80 7.61 8.12
C ASN A 167 14.95 6.47 8.70
N PRO A 168 14.25 5.67 7.89
CA PRO A 168 13.45 4.56 8.40
C PRO A 168 14.28 3.31 8.76
N TYR A 169 15.60 3.30 8.50
CA TYR A 169 16.46 2.13 8.68
C TYR A 169 17.25 2.16 10.00
N ILE A 170 17.67 0.97 10.42
CA ILE A 170 18.54 0.75 11.59
C ILE A 170 20.04 0.95 11.31
N SER A 171 20.38 1.39 10.10
CA SER A 171 21.72 1.81 9.68
C SER A 171 21.68 3.26 9.22
N SER A 172 22.80 3.97 9.31
CA SER A 172 22.89 5.35 8.83
C SER A 172 22.76 5.45 7.30
N ILE A 173 22.11 6.50 6.82
CA ILE A 173 21.98 6.80 5.38
C ILE A 173 22.42 8.23 5.08
N ASN A 174 22.78 8.49 3.83
CA ASN A 174 23.00 9.85 3.31
C ASN A 174 21.84 10.27 2.41
N VAL A 175 21.39 11.51 2.60
CA VAL A 175 20.45 12.19 1.70
C VAL A 175 21.18 13.37 1.07
N TYR A 176 21.16 13.44 -0.25
CA TYR A 176 21.75 14.51 -1.04
C TYR A 176 20.68 15.51 -1.41
N LEU A 177 20.93 16.79 -1.18
CA LEU A 177 19.99 17.87 -1.42
C LEU A 177 20.55 18.82 -2.48
N SER A 178 19.70 19.27 -3.40
CA SER A 178 20.02 20.26 -4.41
C SER A 178 18.93 21.33 -4.49
N ALA A 179 19.34 22.60 -4.48
CA ALA A 179 18.46 23.73 -4.78
C ALA A 179 18.61 24.11 -6.25
N LEU A 180 17.52 24.11 -7.00
CA LEU A 180 17.45 24.46 -8.41
C LEU A 180 16.72 25.81 -8.55
N ASP A 181 17.23 26.70 -9.41
CA ASP A 181 16.55 27.95 -9.75
C ASP A 181 15.27 27.72 -10.57
N THR A 182 14.56 28.80 -10.93
CA THR A 182 13.32 28.73 -11.75
C THR A 182 13.53 28.19 -13.16
N ARG A 183 14.78 28.04 -13.62
CA ARG A 183 15.14 27.43 -14.92
C ARG A 183 15.59 25.98 -14.77
N GLY A 184 15.52 25.42 -13.56
CA GLY A 184 15.98 24.06 -13.26
C GLY A 184 17.50 23.94 -13.14
N THR A 185 18.24 25.04 -13.04
CA THR A 185 19.71 25.00 -12.90
C THR A 185 20.07 24.79 -11.42
N PRO A 186 20.87 23.77 -11.07
CA PRO A 186 21.38 23.61 -9.71
C PRO A 186 22.23 24.81 -9.30
N ILE A 187 21.89 25.46 -8.19
CA ILE A 187 22.60 26.64 -7.66
C ILE A 187 23.26 26.39 -6.29
N ALA A 188 22.84 25.36 -5.58
CA ALA A 188 23.45 24.94 -4.32
C ALA A 188 23.21 23.45 -4.08
N ASN A 189 24.14 22.79 -3.37
CA ASN A 189 24.03 21.40 -2.96
C ASN A 189 24.45 21.24 -1.50
N ALA A 190 23.91 20.22 -0.85
CA ALA A 190 24.23 19.85 0.52
C ALA A 190 24.07 18.34 0.70
N THR A 191 24.67 17.79 1.74
CA THR A 191 24.49 16.40 2.15
C THR A 191 24.08 16.37 3.60
N VAL A 192 23.07 15.57 3.91
CA VAL A 192 22.63 15.30 5.29
C VAL A 192 22.87 13.82 5.57
N THR A 193 23.67 13.54 6.59
CA THR A 193 23.84 12.19 7.13
C THR A 193 22.85 11.98 8.26
N LEU A 194 21.99 10.97 8.12
CA LEU A 194 21.01 10.60 9.13
C LEU A 194 21.48 9.35 9.86
N PRO A 195 21.58 9.35 11.21
CA PRO A 195 21.88 8.13 11.95
C PRO A 195 20.74 7.10 11.80
N ALA A 196 20.95 5.89 12.29
CA ALA A 196 19.90 4.87 12.37
C ALA A 196 18.65 5.44 13.04
N LEU A 197 17.48 5.34 12.40
CA LEU A 197 16.21 5.90 12.85
C LEU A 197 16.23 7.43 13.08
N GLY A 198 17.27 8.12 12.61
CA GLY A 198 17.51 9.54 12.86
C GLY A 198 16.67 10.47 12.01
N HIS A 199 16.64 11.74 12.42
CA HIS A 199 15.84 12.78 11.80
C HIS A 199 16.56 14.14 11.86
N GLN A 200 16.36 14.97 10.83
CA GLN A 200 16.77 16.36 10.82
C GLN A 200 15.71 17.23 10.16
N SER A 201 15.54 18.45 10.68
CA SER A 201 14.70 19.48 10.07
C SER A 201 15.40 20.84 10.05
N PHE A 202 15.18 21.60 8.98
CA PHE A 202 15.84 22.88 8.73
C PHE A 202 15.07 23.68 7.67
N ASN A 203 15.31 24.99 7.63
CA ASN A 203 14.87 25.83 6.52
C ASN A 203 15.89 25.78 5.36
N ALA A 204 15.42 26.01 4.13
CA ALA A 204 16.26 25.98 2.94
C ALA A 204 17.49 26.90 3.02
N ASN A 205 17.33 28.10 3.59
CA ASN A 205 18.44 29.05 3.79
C ASN A 205 19.45 28.61 4.87
N GLN A 206 19.08 27.70 5.77
CA GLN A 206 20.01 27.16 6.79
C GLN A 206 20.91 26.09 6.17
N ILE A 207 20.36 25.24 5.30
CA ILE A 207 21.13 24.17 4.66
C ILE A 207 21.87 24.64 3.40
N PHE A 208 21.34 25.65 2.70
CA PHE A 208 21.98 26.29 1.56
C PHE A 208 22.26 27.77 1.85
N PRO A 209 23.29 28.10 2.64
CA PRO A 209 23.53 29.48 3.09
C PRO A 209 23.82 30.46 1.93
N ALA A 210 24.17 29.96 0.74
CA ALA A 210 24.44 30.77 -0.44
C ALA A 210 23.19 31.15 -1.27
N ILE A 211 22.00 30.63 -0.96
CA ILE A 211 20.78 31.01 -1.70
C ILE A 211 20.32 32.40 -1.25
N ALA A 212 19.88 33.23 -2.22
CA ALA A 212 19.33 34.54 -1.91
C ALA A 212 18.02 34.43 -1.11
N SER A 213 17.71 35.42 -0.28
CA SER A 213 16.43 35.50 0.45
C SER A 213 15.21 35.54 -0.48
N THR A 214 15.40 36.01 -1.72
CA THR A 214 14.39 36.02 -2.79
C THR A 214 14.32 34.72 -3.58
N PHE A 215 15.05 33.67 -3.18
CA PHE A 215 15.06 32.38 -3.87
C PHE A 215 13.63 31.87 -4.11
N ARG A 216 13.36 31.48 -5.34
CA ARG A 216 12.18 30.75 -5.79
C ARG A 216 12.68 29.67 -6.74
N GLY A 217 12.25 28.44 -6.52
CA GLY A 217 12.77 27.32 -7.28
C GLY A 217 12.27 25.99 -6.76
N THR A 218 13.11 24.98 -6.86
CA THR A 218 12.80 23.61 -6.47
C THR A 218 13.90 23.08 -5.57
N ILE A 219 13.53 22.29 -4.56
CA ILE A 219 14.49 21.46 -3.84
C ILE A 219 14.29 20.01 -4.26
N VAL A 220 15.40 19.34 -4.56
CA VAL A 220 15.47 17.94 -4.91
C VAL A 220 16.28 17.21 -3.84
N LEU A 221 15.72 16.15 -3.28
CA LEU A 221 16.39 15.23 -2.37
C LEU A 221 16.56 13.90 -3.09
N THR A 222 17.72 13.26 -2.96
CA THR A 222 17.98 11.91 -3.48
C THR A 222 18.74 11.08 -2.46
N SER A 223 18.54 9.76 -2.49
CA SER A 223 19.37 8.82 -1.74
C SER A 223 20.62 8.42 -2.54
N ASP A 224 21.38 7.47 -2.01
CA ASP A 224 22.48 6.78 -2.68
C ASP A 224 22.02 5.73 -3.73
N GLY A 225 20.72 5.62 -3.97
CA GLY A 225 20.12 4.78 -5.01
C GLY A 225 19.56 3.44 -4.51
N THR A 226 19.97 2.96 -3.33
CA THR A 226 19.46 1.71 -2.74
C THR A 226 18.56 1.96 -1.53
N ASN A 227 18.81 3.04 -0.79
CA ASN A 227 18.03 3.39 0.39
C ASN A 227 16.86 4.32 0.04
N ASN A 228 15.76 4.22 0.78
CA ASN A 228 14.71 5.23 0.79
C ASN A 228 14.87 6.19 1.99
N PHE A 229 14.30 7.38 1.90
CA PHE A 229 14.17 8.30 3.03
C PHE A 229 12.74 8.83 3.11
N LEU A 230 12.43 9.45 4.24
CA LEU A 230 11.15 10.11 4.48
C LEU A 230 11.38 11.61 4.35
N ALA A 231 10.48 12.33 3.69
CA ALA A 231 10.62 13.78 3.57
C ALA A 231 9.28 14.52 3.59
N TRP A 232 9.30 15.69 4.19
CA TRP A 232 8.27 16.70 4.04
C TRP A 232 8.88 18.06 3.77
N THR A 233 8.06 18.90 3.14
CA THR A 233 8.35 20.32 2.97
C THR A 233 7.14 21.15 3.32
N LEU A 234 7.36 22.24 4.03
CA LEU A 234 6.33 23.18 4.44
C LEU A 234 6.71 24.57 3.93
N SER A 235 5.74 25.29 3.38
CA SER A 235 5.87 26.73 3.17
C SER A 235 5.80 27.45 4.51
N ALA A 236 6.68 28.44 4.70
CA ALA A 236 6.61 29.42 5.78
C ALA A 236 6.61 30.86 5.22
N GLU A 237 6.21 31.02 3.96
CA GLU A 237 6.24 32.31 3.26
C GLU A 237 5.23 33.30 3.86
N GLY A 238 5.67 34.55 4.06
CA GLY A 238 4.79 35.61 4.58
C GLY A 238 4.28 35.37 6.00
N GLY A 239 4.90 34.45 6.76
CA GLY A 239 4.43 34.06 8.08
C GLY A 239 3.21 33.14 8.06
N VAL A 240 2.89 32.52 6.92
CA VAL A 240 1.84 31.50 6.82
C VAL A 240 2.48 30.12 6.70
N LEU A 241 2.04 29.18 7.52
CA LEU A 241 2.44 27.78 7.40
C LEU A 241 1.46 27.03 6.50
N ALA A 242 1.98 26.31 5.51
CA ALA A 242 1.19 25.43 4.67
C ALA A 242 2.00 24.19 4.28
N SER A 243 1.35 23.02 4.25
CA SER A 243 1.98 21.81 3.74
C SER A 243 2.04 21.82 2.22
N TYR A 244 3.19 21.48 1.65
CA TYR A 244 3.21 21.06 0.25
C TYR A 244 2.70 19.61 0.13
N PRO A 245 2.13 19.25 -1.03
CA PRO A 245 1.73 17.86 -1.28
C PRO A 245 2.91 16.88 -1.14
N PRO A 246 2.66 15.61 -0.78
CA PRO A 246 3.66 14.57 -0.90
C PRO A 246 4.26 14.57 -2.31
N SER A 247 5.58 14.57 -2.39
CA SER A 247 6.30 14.75 -3.66
C SER A 247 7.47 13.78 -3.84
N GLY A 248 7.32 12.58 -3.26
CA GLY A 248 8.18 11.43 -3.56
C GLY A 248 7.90 10.85 -4.94
N LEU A 249 8.74 9.91 -5.40
CA LEU A 249 8.49 9.19 -6.65
C LEU A 249 7.21 8.37 -6.59
N GLY A 250 6.39 8.47 -7.64
CA GLY A 250 5.28 7.54 -7.89
C GLY A 250 5.73 6.21 -8.50
N TRP A 251 6.94 6.17 -9.08
CA TRP A 251 7.62 4.95 -9.52
C TRP A 251 9.14 5.23 -9.70
N PRO A 252 10.04 4.33 -9.25
CA PRO A 252 9.75 3.17 -8.40
C PRO A 252 9.19 3.61 -7.03
N VAL A 253 8.24 2.81 -6.51
CA VAL A 253 7.70 2.99 -5.15
C VAL A 253 8.53 2.22 -4.12
N SER A 254 8.30 2.49 -2.84
CA SER A 254 8.78 1.61 -1.76
C SER A 254 8.11 0.24 -1.81
N GLN A 255 8.81 -0.75 -2.35
CA GLN A 255 8.31 -2.13 -2.43
C GLN A 255 8.09 -2.75 -1.05
N TYR A 256 8.93 -2.41 -0.06
CA TYR A 256 8.73 -2.84 1.32
C TYR A 256 7.34 -2.42 1.86
N GLN A 257 6.96 -1.15 1.68
CA GLN A 257 5.65 -0.68 2.13
C GLN A 257 4.51 -1.32 1.34
N ARG A 258 4.69 -1.50 0.03
CA ARG A 258 3.70 -2.13 -0.83
C ARG A 258 3.45 -3.59 -0.45
N ILE A 259 4.51 -4.37 -0.20
CA ILE A 259 4.39 -5.76 0.25
C ILE A 259 3.60 -5.83 1.55
N TRP A 260 3.91 -4.99 2.55
CA TRP A 260 3.16 -4.95 3.80
C TRP A 260 1.70 -4.55 3.61
N LYS A 261 1.42 -3.55 2.77
CA LYS A 261 0.04 -3.12 2.47
C LYS A 261 -0.76 -4.26 1.86
N VAL A 262 -0.22 -4.89 0.82
CA VAL A 262 -0.84 -6.06 0.17
C VAL A 262 -1.04 -7.19 1.16
N TRP A 263 -0.02 -7.51 1.95
CA TRP A 263 -0.04 -8.58 2.93
C TRP A 263 -1.18 -8.44 3.94
N GLU A 264 -1.28 -7.29 4.60
CA GLU A 264 -2.34 -7.02 5.57
C GLU A 264 -3.71 -7.08 4.90
N LYS A 265 -3.89 -6.46 3.73
CA LYS A 265 -5.18 -6.50 3.02
C LYS A 265 -5.62 -7.93 2.66
N VAL A 266 -4.68 -8.75 2.17
CA VAL A 266 -4.90 -10.17 1.88
C VAL A 266 -5.31 -10.94 3.13
N LEU A 267 -4.60 -10.78 4.25
CA LEU A 267 -4.95 -11.47 5.51
C LEU A 267 -6.34 -11.07 6.01
N ASN A 268 -6.70 -9.79 5.94
CA ASN A 268 -8.04 -9.33 6.32
C ASN A 268 -9.13 -9.87 5.39
N ALA A 269 -8.85 -9.96 4.09
CA ALA A 269 -9.77 -10.51 3.10
C ALA A 269 -10.04 -12.00 3.36
N VAL A 270 -9.01 -12.75 3.76
CA VAL A 270 -9.16 -14.15 4.18
C VAL A 270 -10.01 -14.28 5.45
N GLY A 271 -9.84 -13.39 6.42
CA GLY A 271 -10.68 -13.36 7.62
C GLY A 271 -12.17 -13.15 7.29
N GLN A 272 -12.47 -12.24 6.37
CA GLN A 272 -13.82 -11.98 5.87
C GLN A 272 -14.38 -13.17 5.07
N LEU A 273 -13.53 -13.81 4.27
CA LEU A 273 -13.89 -15.01 3.53
C LEU A 273 -14.30 -16.16 4.46
N GLY A 274 -13.59 -16.35 5.57
CA GLY A 274 -13.97 -17.35 6.57
C GLY A 274 -15.34 -17.08 7.18
N ALA A 275 -15.64 -15.83 7.50
CA ALA A 275 -16.96 -15.45 7.99
C ALA A 275 -18.06 -15.69 6.93
N GLY A 276 -17.82 -15.30 5.67
CA GLY A 276 -18.78 -15.45 4.57
C GLY A 276 -19.01 -16.90 4.10
N SER A 277 -18.02 -17.78 4.30
CA SER A 277 -18.10 -19.20 3.95
C SER A 277 -18.67 -20.09 5.07
N GLY A 278 -19.23 -19.47 6.13
CA GLY A 278 -19.74 -20.19 7.30
C GLY A 278 -18.64 -20.95 8.07
N GLY A 279 -17.39 -20.47 7.99
CA GLY A 279 -16.22 -21.12 8.59
C GLY A 279 -15.66 -22.29 7.78
N THR A 280 -16.01 -22.42 6.49
CA THR A 280 -15.48 -23.49 5.63
C THR A 280 -14.05 -23.18 5.16
N ILE A 281 -13.74 -21.93 4.86
CA ILE A 281 -12.40 -21.46 4.51
C ILE A 281 -11.84 -20.74 5.74
N THR A 282 -11.02 -21.41 6.54
CA THR A 282 -10.42 -20.76 7.72
C THR A 282 -8.93 -20.57 7.54
N LEU A 283 -8.43 -19.44 8.00
CA LEU A 283 -7.01 -19.28 8.29
C LEU A 283 -6.89 -19.39 9.80
N GLY A 284 -6.11 -20.35 10.27
CA GLY A 284 -5.79 -20.54 11.69
C GLY A 284 -4.88 -19.41 12.19
N ALA A 285 -3.73 -19.78 12.77
CA ALA A 285 -2.74 -18.77 13.10
C ALA A 285 -2.29 -18.06 11.80
N PRO A 286 -2.30 -16.71 11.75
CA PRO A 286 -1.81 -15.97 10.59
C PRO A 286 -0.38 -16.40 10.24
N PRO A 287 -0.08 -16.63 8.94
CA PRO A 287 1.27 -16.96 8.52
C PRO A 287 2.23 -15.79 8.81
N LYS A 288 3.51 -16.09 8.90
CA LYS A 288 4.56 -15.09 9.01
C LYS A 288 5.00 -14.66 7.61
N LEU A 289 5.01 -13.36 7.36
CA LEU A 289 5.61 -12.78 6.17
C LEU A 289 7.14 -12.74 6.30
N ILE A 290 7.83 -13.24 5.28
CA ILE A 290 9.27 -13.11 5.09
C ILE A 290 9.50 -12.32 3.79
N ILE A 291 10.23 -11.22 3.88
CA ILE A 291 10.66 -10.44 2.71
C ILE A 291 12.12 -10.80 2.41
N ASP A 292 12.33 -11.44 1.27
CA ASP A 292 13.65 -11.94 0.86
C ASP A 292 14.35 -10.93 -0.06
N TYR A 293 15.63 -10.65 0.21
CA TYR A 293 16.47 -9.70 -0.53
C TYR A 293 17.53 -10.38 -1.39
N THR A 294 17.48 -11.70 -1.53
CA THR A 294 18.39 -12.45 -2.40
C THR A 294 18.09 -12.15 -3.86
N THR A 295 19.14 -11.85 -4.63
CA THR A 295 19.02 -11.32 -6.00
C THR A 295 19.05 -12.40 -7.08
N GLY A 296 19.24 -13.67 -6.71
CA GLY A 296 19.48 -14.77 -7.66
C GLY A 296 18.21 -15.43 -8.23
N GLN A 297 17.04 -15.15 -7.66
CA GLN A 297 15.77 -15.78 -8.05
C GLN A 297 14.62 -14.78 -7.93
N ILE A 298 13.81 -14.63 -8.98
CA ILE A 298 12.54 -13.91 -8.91
C ILE A 298 11.49 -14.92 -8.45
N ASN A 299 11.00 -14.80 -7.22
CA ASN A 299 10.15 -15.84 -6.65
C ASN A 299 9.20 -15.33 -5.55
N SER A 300 8.15 -16.11 -5.32
CA SER A 300 7.38 -16.17 -4.07
C SER A 300 7.11 -17.63 -3.76
N PHE A 301 7.01 -17.97 -2.47
CA PHE A 301 6.56 -19.30 -2.09
C PHE A 301 5.97 -19.33 -0.68
N ALA A 302 5.05 -20.25 -0.45
CA ALA A 302 4.60 -20.65 0.87
C ALA A 302 5.44 -21.81 1.42
N LEU A 303 5.69 -21.81 2.74
CA LEU A 303 6.17 -22.95 3.51
C LEU A 303 5.08 -23.36 4.51
N PRO A 304 4.10 -24.20 4.12
CA PRO A 304 2.94 -24.45 4.95
C PRO A 304 3.24 -25.12 6.29
N THR A 305 4.26 -25.98 6.35
CA THR A 305 4.70 -26.64 7.59
C THR A 305 5.29 -25.67 8.60
N GLN A 306 5.84 -24.53 8.14
CA GLN A 306 6.39 -23.47 8.99
C GLN A 306 5.40 -22.31 9.18
N ASN A 307 4.26 -22.35 8.48
CA ASN A 307 3.29 -21.26 8.42
C ASN A 307 3.93 -19.94 7.99
N GLU A 308 4.75 -19.98 6.93
CA GLU A 308 5.45 -18.80 6.39
C GLU A 308 5.10 -18.56 4.92
N VAL A 309 5.10 -17.30 4.51
CA VAL A 309 5.04 -16.88 3.11
C VAL A 309 6.23 -15.99 2.82
N HIS A 310 6.97 -16.32 1.77
CA HIS A 310 8.19 -15.66 1.34
C HIS A 310 7.90 -14.86 0.07
N ILE A 311 8.17 -13.56 0.10
CA ILE A 311 8.03 -12.65 -1.04
C ILE A 311 9.38 -12.02 -1.34
N PHE A 312 9.91 -12.23 -2.54
CA PHE A 312 11.21 -11.70 -2.90
C PHE A 312 11.09 -10.25 -3.38
N MET A 313 12.06 -9.42 -3.01
CA MET A 313 12.07 -8.00 -3.35
C MET A 313 12.10 -7.79 -4.87
N ASN A 314 12.88 -8.59 -5.60
CA ASN A 314 12.97 -8.52 -7.06
C ASN A 314 11.67 -8.93 -7.78
N LEU A 315 10.83 -9.78 -7.19
CA LEU A 315 9.49 -10.07 -7.68
C LEU A 315 8.60 -8.83 -7.53
N ALA A 316 8.59 -8.20 -6.35
CA ALA A 316 7.83 -6.98 -6.13
C ALA A 316 8.31 -5.83 -7.07
N GLU A 317 9.60 -5.75 -7.36
CA GLU A 317 10.17 -4.84 -8.35
C GLU A 317 9.70 -5.14 -9.79
N LEU A 318 9.62 -6.42 -10.18
CA LEU A 318 9.16 -6.83 -11.51
C LEU A 318 7.71 -6.41 -11.80
N ILE A 319 6.84 -6.49 -10.80
CA ILE A 319 5.41 -6.13 -10.88
C ILE A 319 5.11 -4.78 -10.18
N SER A 320 6.11 -3.91 -10.13
CA SER A 320 6.13 -2.67 -9.34
C SER A 320 5.20 -1.55 -9.81
N ASP A 321 4.53 -1.71 -10.93
CA ASP A 321 3.54 -0.79 -11.48
C ASP A 321 2.11 -1.10 -11.02
N SER A 322 1.87 -2.26 -10.37
CA SER A 322 0.52 -2.68 -9.96
C SER A 322 0.48 -3.34 -8.57
N GLU A 323 -0.21 -2.69 -7.62
CA GLU A 323 -0.54 -3.34 -6.34
C GLU A 323 -1.43 -4.57 -6.53
N SER A 324 -2.30 -4.58 -7.54
CA SER A 324 -3.19 -5.71 -7.82
C SER A 324 -2.43 -6.96 -8.29
N GLU A 325 -1.33 -6.79 -9.03
CA GLU A 325 -0.51 -7.93 -9.48
C GLU A 325 0.21 -8.58 -8.30
N LEU A 326 0.79 -7.75 -7.41
CA LEU A 326 1.35 -8.25 -6.16
C LEU A 326 0.27 -8.84 -5.24
N GLY A 327 -0.92 -8.23 -5.22
CA GLY A 327 -2.11 -8.73 -4.54
C GLY A 327 -2.44 -10.16 -4.92
N PHE A 328 -2.47 -10.46 -6.22
CA PHE A 328 -2.69 -11.80 -6.72
C PHE A 328 -1.61 -12.79 -6.27
N VAL A 329 -0.33 -12.42 -6.42
CA VAL A 329 0.78 -13.30 -6.04
C VAL A 329 0.75 -13.62 -4.54
N VAL A 330 0.58 -12.62 -3.68
CA VAL A 330 0.50 -12.82 -2.24
C VAL A 330 -0.72 -13.67 -1.87
N ALA A 331 -1.87 -13.41 -2.49
CA ALA A 331 -3.09 -14.19 -2.26
C ALA A 331 -2.97 -15.65 -2.71
N HIS A 332 -2.25 -15.91 -3.81
CA HIS A 332 -1.91 -17.26 -4.27
C HIS A 332 -1.08 -18.01 -3.22
N GLU A 333 -0.01 -17.40 -2.69
CA GLU A 333 0.80 -18.05 -1.65
C GLU A 333 0.04 -18.29 -0.35
N VAL A 334 -0.78 -17.33 0.09
CA VAL A 334 -1.65 -17.50 1.25
C VAL A 334 -2.66 -18.62 1.02
N SER A 335 -3.10 -18.84 -0.22
CA SER A 335 -4.00 -19.94 -0.57
C SER A 335 -3.37 -21.31 -0.33
N HIS A 336 -2.06 -21.48 -0.55
CA HIS A 336 -1.36 -22.72 -0.18
C HIS A 336 -1.34 -22.96 1.34
N ILE A 337 -1.21 -21.90 2.15
CA ILE A 337 -1.33 -22.00 3.61
C ILE A 337 -2.74 -22.46 4.00
N ILE A 338 -3.78 -21.86 3.41
CA ILE A 338 -5.18 -22.23 3.67
C ILE A 338 -5.43 -23.68 3.29
N GLN A 339 -5.00 -24.10 2.09
CA GLN A 339 -5.11 -25.48 1.63
C GLN A 339 -4.53 -26.44 2.67
N TYR A 340 -3.29 -26.20 3.11
CA TYR A 340 -2.62 -27.04 4.10
C TYR A 340 -3.36 -27.08 5.45
N GLN A 341 -3.78 -25.94 5.98
CA GLN A 341 -4.43 -25.86 7.29
C GLN A 341 -5.82 -26.50 7.34
N ASN A 342 -6.52 -26.58 6.22
CA ASN A 342 -7.88 -27.12 6.14
C ASN A 342 -7.91 -28.55 5.57
N SER A 343 -6.89 -29.36 5.89
CA SER A 343 -6.78 -30.77 5.44
C SER A 343 -6.78 -30.92 3.91
N HIS A 344 -6.08 -30.01 3.22
CA HIS A 344 -6.14 -29.83 1.77
C HIS A 344 -7.57 -29.47 1.35
N LEU A 345 -7.97 -28.21 1.61
CA LEU A 345 -9.13 -27.59 0.97
C LEU A 345 -8.94 -27.71 -0.54
N ILE A 346 -9.49 -28.79 -1.10
CA ILE A 346 -9.31 -29.17 -2.50
C ILE A 346 -10.60 -28.75 -3.21
N LEU A 347 -10.54 -27.62 -3.91
CA LEU A 347 -11.59 -27.17 -4.81
C LEU A 347 -11.50 -27.90 -6.16
N ASN A 348 -10.33 -28.45 -6.47
CA ASN A 348 -10.00 -29.26 -7.64
C ASN A 348 -9.01 -30.38 -7.28
N GLN A 349 -9.50 -31.63 -7.25
CA GLN A 349 -8.77 -32.83 -6.84
C GLN A 349 -7.54 -33.21 -7.68
N SER A 350 -7.24 -32.46 -8.74
CA SER A 350 -6.16 -32.77 -9.68
C SER A 350 -4.98 -31.80 -9.65
N ASN A 351 -5.10 -30.58 -9.10
CA ASN A 351 -4.01 -29.61 -9.12
C ASN A 351 -4.14 -28.51 -8.03
N ALA A 352 -3.24 -28.53 -7.04
CA ALA A 352 -3.21 -27.56 -5.94
C ALA A 352 -2.89 -26.12 -6.40
N GLU A 353 -2.15 -25.95 -7.51
CA GLU A 353 -1.85 -24.64 -8.08
C GLU A 353 -3.11 -23.98 -8.66
N TRP A 354 -3.98 -24.76 -9.28
CA TRP A 354 -5.24 -24.24 -9.83
C TRP A 354 -6.19 -23.79 -8.72
N ASP A 355 -6.22 -24.54 -7.62
CA ASP A 355 -6.97 -24.15 -6.43
C ASP A 355 -6.42 -22.88 -5.81
N ALA A 356 -5.10 -22.71 -5.79
CA ALA A 356 -4.45 -21.51 -5.28
C ALA A 356 -4.69 -20.29 -6.20
N ASP A 357 -4.73 -20.49 -7.52
CA ASP A 357 -5.11 -19.44 -8.48
C ASP A 357 -6.57 -18.99 -8.31
N GLU A 358 -7.49 -19.94 -8.18
CA GLU A 358 -8.90 -19.63 -8.00
C GLU A 358 -9.15 -18.92 -6.67
N LEU A 359 -8.63 -19.47 -5.57
CA LEU A 359 -8.79 -18.88 -4.25
C LEU A 359 -8.06 -17.54 -4.14
N GLY A 360 -6.84 -17.45 -4.68
CA GLY A 360 -6.03 -16.23 -4.71
C GLY A 360 -6.70 -15.11 -5.50
N MET A 361 -7.35 -15.42 -6.63
CA MET A 361 -8.14 -14.45 -7.40
C MET A 361 -9.31 -13.89 -6.58
N TRP A 362 -10.04 -14.72 -5.83
CA TRP A 362 -11.13 -14.23 -5.00
C TRP A 362 -10.67 -13.46 -3.77
N ILE A 363 -9.61 -13.92 -3.11
CA ILE A 363 -9.00 -13.20 -2.00
C ILE A 363 -8.51 -11.83 -2.46
N SER A 364 -7.91 -11.74 -3.65
CA SER A 364 -7.48 -10.47 -4.25
C SER A 364 -8.66 -9.53 -4.46
N LEU A 365 -9.76 -10.04 -5.00
CA LEU A 365 -10.97 -9.25 -5.21
C LEU A 365 -11.58 -8.75 -3.89
N LEU A 366 -11.61 -9.59 -2.84
CA LEU A 366 -12.04 -9.20 -1.49
C LEU A 366 -11.06 -8.19 -0.84
N ALA A 367 -9.77 -8.30 -1.13
CA ALA A 367 -8.76 -7.31 -0.76
C ALA A 367 -8.86 -6.02 -1.59
N GLY A 368 -9.88 -5.85 -2.44
CA GLY A 368 -10.08 -4.65 -3.26
C GLY A 368 -9.14 -4.53 -4.45
N TYR A 369 -8.48 -5.62 -4.85
CA TYR A 369 -7.62 -5.70 -6.02
C TYR A 369 -8.35 -6.21 -7.27
N ASP A 370 -7.79 -5.90 -8.42
CA ASP A 370 -8.33 -6.32 -9.71
C ASP A 370 -8.02 -7.81 -9.98
N PRO A 371 -9.03 -8.70 -10.16
CA PRO A 371 -8.81 -10.10 -10.47
C PRO A 371 -8.16 -10.33 -11.85
N TYR A 372 -8.20 -9.35 -12.77
CA TYR A 372 -7.44 -9.41 -14.02
C TYR A 372 -5.92 -9.30 -13.81
N ALA A 373 -5.48 -8.83 -12.64
CA ALA A 373 -4.06 -8.68 -12.35
C ALA A 373 -3.31 -10.01 -12.28
N ALA A 374 -4.01 -11.13 -12.12
CA ALA A 374 -3.43 -12.46 -12.30
C ALA A 374 -2.75 -12.61 -13.68
N ALA A 375 -3.40 -12.13 -14.74
CA ALA A 375 -2.84 -12.20 -16.08
C ALA A 375 -1.60 -11.31 -16.23
N GLY A 376 -1.61 -10.11 -15.62
CA GLY A 376 -0.46 -9.19 -15.63
C GLY A 376 0.76 -9.77 -14.90
N ALA A 377 0.54 -10.30 -13.70
CA ALA A 377 1.59 -10.93 -12.91
C ALA A 377 2.23 -12.12 -13.64
N LEU A 378 1.41 -13.06 -14.13
CA LEU A 378 1.89 -14.25 -14.85
C LEU A 378 2.59 -13.89 -16.17
N ALA A 379 2.10 -12.89 -16.89
CA ALA A 379 2.74 -12.40 -18.12
C ALA A 379 4.13 -11.81 -17.87
N LYS A 380 4.28 -10.99 -16.82
CA LYS A 380 5.57 -10.38 -16.45
C LYS A 380 6.56 -11.42 -15.96
N LEU A 381 6.10 -12.42 -15.20
CA LEU A 381 6.91 -13.57 -14.81
C LEU A 381 7.39 -14.37 -16.02
N SER A 382 6.51 -14.63 -16.99
CA SER A 382 6.88 -15.29 -18.25
C SER A 382 7.94 -14.47 -19.03
N MET A 383 7.77 -13.15 -19.10
CA MET A 383 8.75 -12.28 -19.74
C MET A 383 10.12 -12.34 -19.02
N ALA A 384 10.12 -12.28 -17.69
CA ALA A 384 11.34 -12.33 -16.88
C ALA A 384 12.05 -13.69 -16.94
N SER A 385 11.32 -14.79 -17.14
CA SER A 385 11.90 -16.13 -17.32
C SER A 385 12.48 -16.36 -18.72
N GLY A 386 12.47 -15.34 -19.60
CA GLY A 386 12.99 -15.41 -20.96
C GLY A 386 12.00 -16.02 -21.97
N THR A 387 10.73 -16.19 -21.58
CA THR A 387 9.68 -16.77 -22.42
C THR A 387 8.64 -15.69 -22.77
N ALA A 388 8.83 -14.99 -23.88
CA ALA A 388 7.87 -13.98 -24.35
C ALA A 388 6.82 -14.63 -25.28
N GLY A 389 5.62 -14.96 -24.75
CA GLY A 389 4.50 -15.45 -25.56
C GLY A 389 3.21 -15.64 -24.78
N LEU A 390 2.21 -14.75 -24.97
CA LEU A 390 0.87 -14.84 -24.35
C LEU A 390 -0.16 -15.59 -25.22
N VAL A 391 0.20 -15.97 -26.45
CA VAL A 391 -0.79 -16.33 -27.49
C VAL A 391 -0.53 -17.71 -28.11
N ASP A 392 0.56 -18.40 -27.77
CA ASP A 392 0.91 -19.66 -28.43
C ASP A 392 0.80 -20.84 -27.47
N GLN A 393 -0.10 -21.78 -27.80
CA GLN A 393 -0.31 -23.05 -27.06
C GLN A 393 0.85 -24.05 -27.28
N ASN A 394 1.79 -23.74 -28.17
CA ASN A 394 2.86 -24.67 -28.59
C ASN A 394 4.11 -24.67 -27.69
N PHE A 395 4.12 -23.93 -26.58
CA PHE A 395 5.30 -23.80 -25.71
C PHE A 395 5.25 -24.68 -24.44
N ASP A 396 4.37 -25.68 -24.40
CA ASP A 396 4.32 -26.68 -23.31
C ASP A 396 5.42 -27.76 -23.41
N SER A 397 6.35 -27.72 -24.39
CA SER A 397 7.28 -28.85 -24.64
C SER A 397 8.78 -28.55 -24.67
N ILE A 398 9.26 -27.38 -24.24
CA ILE A 398 10.72 -27.13 -24.17
C ILE A 398 11.24 -27.09 -22.71
N LEU A 399 10.45 -26.65 -21.74
CA LEU A 399 10.82 -26.69 -20.32
C LEU A 399 10.38 -27.98 -19.60
N ALA A 400 9.37 -28.69 -20.12
CA ALA A 400 9.03 -30.04 -19.68
C ALA A 400 10.17 -31.06 -19.95
N THR A 401 11.06 -30.76 -20.91
CA THR A 401 12.24 -31.59 -21.24
C THR A 401 13.40 -31.39 -20.26
N LEU A 402 13.36 -30.34 -19.41
CA LEU A 402 14.37 -30.05 -18.39
C LEU A 402 13.85 -30.18 -16.94
N GLY A 403 12.56 -30.46 -16.74
CA GLY A 403 12.02 -30.87 -15.43
C GLY A 403 12.01 -29.78 -14.34
N ILE A 404 12.08 -28.50 -14.70
CA ILE A 404 12.06 -27.38 -13.75
C ILE A 404 11.00 -26.36 -14.21
N ASP A 405 9.74 -26.72 -14.04
CA ASP A 405 8.65 -25.74 -13.99
C ASP A 405 7.75 -26.10 -12.80
N PRO A 406 7.99 -25.51 -11.61
CA PRO A 406 7.23 -25.84 -10.41
C PRO A 406 5.77 -25.36 -10.46
N HIS A 407 5.38 -24.48 -11.39
CA HIS A 407 4.05 -23.88 -11.44
C HIS A 407 3.25 -24.15 -12.73
N GLY A 408 3.84 -24.78 -13.74
CA GLY A 408 3.18 -25.24 -14.96
C GLY A 408 2.83 -24.14 -15.99
N SER A 409 2.08 -24.52 -17.02
CA SER A 409 1.74 -23.65 -18.17
C SER A 409 0.95 -22.40 -17.78
N PHE A 410 1.58 -21.22 -17.89
CA PHE A 410 0.97 -19.91 -17.60
C PHE A 410 -0.32 -19.65 -18.40
N ASN A 411 -0.38 -20.08 -19.66
CA ASN A 411 -1.57 -19.92 -20.50
C ASN A 411 -2.74 -20.75 -19.98
N GLN A 412 -2.49 -21.96 -19.47
CA GLN A 412 -3.52 -22.80 -18.87
C GLN A 412 -4.03 -22.20 -17.54
N ARG A 413 -3.13 -21.63 -16.72
CA ARG A 413 -3.50 -20.94 -15.47
C ARG A 413 -4.36 -19.70 -15.71
N ILE A 414 -3.98 -18.85 -16.67
CA ILE A 414 -4.79 -17.69 -17.08
C ILE A 414 -6.16 -18.16 -17.60
N ALA A 415 -6.20 -19.21 -18.42
CA ALA A 415 -7.44 -19.80 -18.90
C ALA A 415 -8.31 -20.36 -17.76
N ASN A 416 -7.70 -20.92 -16.71
CA ASN A 416 -8.41 -21.40 -15.53
C ASN A 416 -9.08 -20.25 -14.77
N VAL A 417 -8.31 -19.22 -14.40
CA VAL A 417 -8.81 -18.02 -13.71
C VAL A 417 -9.95 -17.37 -14.52
N PHE A 418 -9.77 -17.26 -15.84
CA PHE A 418 -10.79 -16.77 -16.77
C PHE A 418 -12.07 -17.63 -16.77
N GLY A 419 -11.91 -18.95 -16.86
CA GLY A 419 -13.01 -19.91 -16.88
C GLY A 419 -13.81 -19.88 -15.56
N THR A 420 -13.13 -19.72 -14.43
CA THR A 420 -13.73 -19.60 -13.11
C THR A 420 -14.54 -18.31 -12.99
N MET A 421 -13.99 -17.16 -13.38
CA MET A 421 -14.74 -15.89 -13.40
C MET A 421 -16.02 -15.99 -14.25
N LYS A 422 -15.93 -16.58 -15.45
CA LYS A 422 -17.11 -16.79 -16.32
C LYS A 422 -18.15 -17.69 -15.68
N THR A 423 -17.71 -18.80 -15.09
CA THR A 423 -18.60 -19.77 -14.48
C THR A 423 -19.36 -19.15 -13.32
N VAL A 424 -18.69 -18.38 -12.46
CA VAL A 424 -19.31 -17.72 -11.31
C VAL A 424 -20.28 -16.64 -11.74
N CYS A 425 -19.90 -15.75 -12.65
CA CYS A 425 -20.80 -14.67 -13.07
C CYS A 425 -21.98 -15.14 -13.94
N ALA A 426 -21.96 -16.38 -14.44
CA ALA A 426 -23.12 -16.99 -15.07
C ALA A 426 -24.18 -17.44 -14.04
N LEU A 427 -23.83 -17.54 -12.75
CA LEU A 427 -24.75 -18.01 -11.72
C LEU A 427 -25.73 -16.90 -11.30
N PRO A 428 -27.05 -17.19 -11.23
CA PRO A 428 -28.05 -16.16 -10.94
C PRO A 428 -27.82 -15.34 -9.67
N SER A 429 -27.31 -15.96 -8.60
CA SER A 429 -27.07 -15.26 -7.33
C SER A 429 -25.77 -14.46 -7.29
N ALA A 430 -24.88 -14.62 -8.26
CA ALA A 430 -23.62 -13.88 -8.37
C ALA A 430 -23.69 -12.74 -9.41
N GLN A 431 -24.70 -12.76 -10.30
CA GLN A 431 -24.83 -11.81 -11.41
C GLN A 431 -24.89 -10.35 -10.95
N SER A 432 -25.61 -10.06 -9.87
CA SER A 432 -25.72 -8.70 -9.33
C SER A 432 -24.36 -8.18 -8.83
N ALA A 433 -23.60 -9.03 -8.13
CA ALA A 433 -22.28 -8.68 -7.62
C ALA A 433 -21.28 -8.45 -8.75
N CYS A 434 -21.25 -9.33 -9.75
CA CYS A 434 -20.40 -9.14 -10.94
C CYS A 434 -20.78 -7.87 -11.71
N ALA A 435 -22.07 -7.59 -11.89
CA ALA A 435 -22.54 -6.38 -12.56
C ALA A 435 -22.15 -5.10 -11.81
N GLN A 436 -22.29 -5.10 -10.48
CA GLN A 436 -21.87 -3.97 -9.65
C GLN A 436 -20.36 -3.76 -9.74
N TYR A 437 -19.56 -4.82 -9.58
CA TYR A 437 -18.10 -4.74 -9.74
C TYR A 437 -17.72 -4.15 -11.10
N LYS A 438 -18.29 -4.67 -12.19
CA LYS A 438 -18.06 -4.12 -13.53
C LYS A 438 -18.45 -2.64 -13.61
N SER A 439 -19.60 -2.25 -13.06
CA SER A 439 -20.06 -0.85 -13.14
C SER A 439 -19.15 0.15 -12.42
N VAL A 440 -18.46 -0.29 -11.37
CA VAL A 440 -17.57 0.56 -10.56
C VAL A 440 -16.14 0.54 -11.09
N VAL A 441 -15.58 -0.65 -11.32
CA VAL A 441 -14.15 -0.82 -11.62
C VAL A 441 -13.87 -0.85 -13.12
N HIS A 442 -14.80 -1.42 -13.91
CA HIS A 442 -14.61 -1.69 -15.33
C HIS A 442 -15.81 -1.23 -16.21
N PRO A 443 -16.31 0.02 -16.06
CA PRO A 443 -17.59 0.44 -16.67
C PRO A 443 -17.60 0.39 -18.20
N HIS A 444 -16.41 0.47 -18.82
CA HIS A 444 -16.24 0.52 -20.27
C HIS A 444 -15.79 -0.82 -20.87
N LEU A 445 -15.63 -1.89 -20.08
CA LEU A 445 -15.31 -3.21 -20.65
C LEU A 445 -16.45 -3.75 -21.50
N PRO A 446 -16.15 -4.45 -22.61
CA PRO A 446 -17.16 -5.04 -23.47
C PRO A 446 -18.02 -6.06 -22.71
N ASN A 447 -19.25 -6.28 -23.17
CA ASN A 447 -20.19 -7.23 -22.57
C ASN A 447 -19.78 -8.72 -22.71
N GLY A 448 -18.65 -9.01 -23.37
CA GLY A 448 -18.08 -10.34 -23.47
C GLY A 448 -16.87 -10.59 -22.57
N ALA A 449 -16.38 -9.56 -21.87
CA ALA A 449 -15.28 -9.71 -20.92
C ALA A 449 -15.75 -10.50 -19.67
N PRO A 450 -14.94 -11.37 -19.05
CA PRO A 450 -15.32 -12.00 -17.78
C PRO A 450 -15.72 -10.95 -16.73
N LEU A 451 -16.53 -11.33 -15.75
CA LEU A 451 -17.21 -10.40 -14.83
C LEU A 451 -18.29 -9.50 -15.48
N SER A 452 -18.67 -9.75 -16.73
CA SER A 452 -19.86 -9.14 -17.36
C SER A 452 -21.09 -10.06 -17.32
N LEU A 453 -22.29 -9.46 -17.42
CA LEU A 453 -23.55 -10.18 -17.53
C LEU A 453 -23.60 -11.02 -18.82
N PRO A 454 -24.20 -12.23 -18.80
CA PRO A 454 -24.67 -12.87 -20.01
C PRO A 454 -25.89 -12.09 -20.54
N ASN A 455 -25.63 -11.07 -21.35
CA ASN A 455 -26.59 -10.18 -22.02
C ASN A 455 -27.32 -9.15 -21.13
N PRO A 456 -27.24 -7.85 -21.42
CA PRO A 456 -28.19 -6.88 -20.88
C PRO A 456 -29.57 -7.04 -21.55
N PRO A 457 -30.67 -6.61 -20.91
CA PRO A 457 -31.89 -6.27 -21.62
C PRO A 457 -31.54 -5.27 -22.74
N GLN A 458 -32.13 -5.44 -23.92
CA GLN A 458 -31.94 -4.56 -25.07
C GLN A 458 -32.17 -3.09 -24.64
N VAL A 459 -31.10 -2.31 -24.55
CA VAL A 459 -31.21 -0.86 -24.40
C VAL A 459 -31.71 -0.32 -25.72
N ILE A 460 -32.92 0.24 -25.72
CA ILE A 460 -33.44 1.05 -26.82
C ILE A 460 -32.44 2.19 -27.00
N LYS A 461 -31.72 2.20 -28.11
CA LYS A 461 -30.81 3.30 -28.46
C LYS A 461 -31.64 4.58 -28.56
N GLU A 462 -31.42 5.52 -27.66
CA GLU A 462 -31.85 6.90 -27.91
C GLU A 462 -31.15 7.39 -29.18
N GLN A 463 -31.95 7.81 -30.16
CA GLN A 463 -31.42 8.44 -31.35
C GLN A 463 -30.79 9.79 -30.97
N PRO A 464 -29.67 10.18 -31.60
CA PRO A 464 -29.12 11.50 -31.40
C PRO A 464 -30.13 12.53 -31.92
N VAL A 465 -30.61 13.41 -31.03
CA VAL A 465 -31.34 14.61 -31.43
C VAL A 465 -30.34 15.49 -32.17
N ARG A 466 -30.54 15.59 -33.48
CA ARG A 466 -29.88 16.58 -34.32
C ARG A 466 -30.47 17.94 -33.93
N HIS A 467 -29.67 18.79 -33.28
CA HIS A 467 -29.98 20.21 -33.23
C HIS A 467 -29.62 20.79 -34.59
N ASP A 468 -30.63 20.89 -35.46
CA ASP A 468 -30.62 21.88 -36.53
C ASP A 468 -31.10 23.19 -35.89
N ASP A 469 -30.18 24.15 -35.76
CA ASP A 469 -30.38 25.60 -35.92
C ASP A 469 -29.02 26.29 -36.08
#